data_AF-A0A6B3GGG5-F1
#
_entry.id   AF-A0A6B3GGG5-F1
#
_cell.length_a   1.000
_cell.length_b   1.000
_cell.length_c   1.000
_cell.angle_alpha   90.00
_cell.angle_beta   90.00
_cell.angle_gamma   90.00
#
_symmetry.space_group_name_H-M   'P 1'
#
loop_
_entity.id
_entity.type
_entity.pdbx_description
1 polymer ?
#
loop_
_entity_poly.entity_id
_entity_poly.type
_entity_poly.pdbx_seq_one_letter_code
_entity_poly.pdbx_strand_id
1 'polypeptide(L)'
;MTTAPPAGAPPRAALITPSPTSVPAPEAGPAPAVRRGPLTVAAGIGVLLCAYVFVRHGAKPGVLLLLGTGLGYALFHSRFGFTSAWRQLVAVGNGTGLRAHTLLLGTTATLFALVLGTGAGLFGSTPAPSAGPLGVGLLIGAFVFAIGMQLGGACASGTLFAVGSGQSSIVLTLFGFITGSTLAAWQFGLWSDLPALDPVLLSDHVGRFGSWAVTVLALAAVWWIARAVQARRNPPPVSAPPSARGTWARVVRG
;
A
#
# COMPACT_ATOMS: atom_id res chain seq x y z
N MET A 1 52.73 -23.35 -40.09
CA MET A 1 52.57 -23.00 -38.67
C MET A 1 51.39 -22.05 -38.55
N THR A 2 50.22 -22.57 -38.21
CA THR A 2 48.98 -21.79 -38.01
C THR A 2 48.60 -21.96 -36.54
N THR A 3 48.74 -20.91 -35.75
CA THR A 3 48.41 -20.91 -34.32
C THR A 3 46.92 -20.66 -34.13
N ALA A 4 46.20 -21.67 -33.65
CA ALA A 4 44.84 -21.54 -33.17
C ALA A 4 44.81 -20.70 -31.86
N PRO A 5 43.81 -19.83 -31.65
CA PRO A 5 43.70 -19.06 -30.42
C PRO A 5 43.21 -19.94 -29.25
N PRO A 6 43.60 -19.63 -28.00
CA PRO A 6 43.32 -20.48 -26.85
C PRO A 6 41.84 -20.42 -26.46
N ALA A 7 41.22 -21.59 -26.33
CA ALA A 7 39.89 -21.78 -25.78
C ALA A 7 39.95 -21.64 -24.24
N GLY A 8 39.21 -20.68 -23.67
CA GLY A 8 39.08 -20.62 -22.20
C GLY A 8 38.79 -19.27 -21.56
N ALA A 9 38.20 -18.29 -22.26
CA ALA A 9 37.64 -17.13 -21.57
C ALA A 9 36.29 -17.55 -20.95
N PRO A 10 36.08 -17.43 -19.63
CA PRO A 10 34.74 -17.62 -19.06
C PRO A 10 33.80 -16.60 -19.72
N PRO A 11 32.57 -16.99 -20.11
CA PRO A 11 31.65 -16.05 -20.72
C PRO A 11 31.46 -14.87 -19.77
N ARG A 12 31.70 -13.65 -20.27
CA ARG A 12 31.43 -12.41 -19.53
C ARG A 12 30.00 -12.51 -19.02
N ALA A 13 29.84 -12.59 -17.70
CA ALA A 13 28.52 -12.60 -17.07
C ALA A 13 27.76 -11.41 -17.62
N ALA A 14 26.76 -11.67 -18.47
CA ALA A 14 25.92 -10.62 -18.96
C ALA A 14 25.24 -10.02 -17.74
N LEU A 15 25.30 -8.70 -17.57
CA LEU A 15 24.55 -7.94 -16.56
C LEU A 15 23.02 -8.22 -16.55
N ILE A 16 22.55 -9.07 -17.46
CA ILE A 16 21.16 -9.37 -17.78
C ILE A 16 20.87 -10.90 -17.68
N THR A 17 21.86 -11.77 -17.43
CA THR A 17 21.55 -13.19 -17.18
C THR A 17 20.92 -13.36 -15.80
N PRO A 18 19.68 -13.90 -15.70
CA PRO A 18 19.01 -14.08 -14.42
C PRO A 18 19.81 -15.08 -13.57
N SER A 19 20.18 -14.68 -12.35
CA SER A 19 20.76 -15.60 -11.38
C SER A 19 19.70 -16.64 -11.01
N PRO A 20 19.97 -17.96 -11.13
CA PRO A 20 19.02 -18.99 -10.75
C PRO A 20 18.97 -19.06 -9.22
N THR A 21 18.17 -18.19 -8.62
CA THR A 21 17.97 -18.14 -7.17
C THR A 21 16.56 -18.63 -6.80
N SER A 22 16.09 -19.68 -7.46
CA SER A 22 14.89 -20.40 -7.01
C SER A 22 15.29 -21.45 -5.96
N VAL A 23 15.43 -21.01 -4.72
CA VAL A 23 15.48 -21.91 -3.56
C VAL A 23 14.03 -22.28 -3.20
N PRO A 24 13.72 -23.50 -2.71
CA PRO A 24 12.39 -23.81 -2.19
C PRO A 24 11.91 -22.77 -1.17
N ALA A 25 10.61 -22.48 -1.15
CA ALA A 25 10.04 -21.53 -0.19
C ALA A 25 10.34 -22.01 1.25
N PRO A 26 10.97 -21.18 2.11
CA PRO A 26 11.19 -21.54 3.50
C PRO A 26 9.87 -21.86 4.20
N GLU A 27 9.82 -22.95 4.98
CA GLU A 27 8.65 -23.27 5.80
C GLU A 27 8.34 -22.14 6.78
N ALA A 28 7.06 -21.84 6.96
CA ALA A 28 6.61 -20.84 7.91
C ALA A 28 6.94 -21.29 9.34
N GLY A 29 7.75 -20.51 10.06
CA GLY A 29 7.96 -20.71 11.48
C GLY A 29 6.66 -20.57 12.29
N PRO A 30 6.57 -21.17 13.50
CA PRO A 30 5.41 -21.01 14.36
C PRO A 30 5.21 -19.54 14.76
N ALA A 31 3.97 -19.08 14.75
CA ALA A 31 3.63 -17.72 15.20
C ALA A 31 4.05 -17.51 16.67
N PRO A 32 4.68 -16.37 17.01
CA PRO A 32 5.10 -16.08 18.38
C PRO A 32 3.89 -16.00 19.33
N ALA A 33 4.13 -16.31 20.61
CA ALA A 33 3.07 -16.29 21.61
C ALA A 33 2.45 -14.90 21.77
N VAL A 34 1.11 -14.85 21.80
CA VAL A 34 0.36 -13.60 21.95
C VAL A 34 0.62 -13.01 23.34
N ARG A 35 1.12 -11.77 23.37
CA ARG A 35 1.27 -10.99 24.61
C ARG A 35 -0.10 -10.50 25.08
N ARG A 36 -0.73 -11.27 25.96
CA ARG A 36 -2.11 -11.02 26.44
C ARG A 36 -2.26 -9.68 27.17
N GLY A 37 -1.26 -9.24 27.93
CA GLY A 37 -1.29 -7.97 28.66
C GLY A 37 -1.50 -6.76 27.73
N PRO A 38 -0.55 -6.47 26.82
CA PRO A 38 -0.69 -5.37 25.86
C PRO A 38 -1.97 -5.47 25.01
N LEU A 39 -2.35 -6.69 24.60
CA LEU A 39 -3.56 -6.91 23.80
C LEU A 39 -4.84 -6.55 24.56
N THR A 40 -4.96 -6.97 25.82
CA THR A 40 -6.13 -6.67 26.66
C THR A 40 -6.24 -5.19 26.99
N VAL A 41 -5.11 -4.53 27.27
CA VAL A 41 -5.07 -3.07 27.47
C VAL A 41 -5.48 -2.33 26.19
N ALA A 42 -4.90 -2.70 25.03
CA ALA A 42 -5.25 -2.07 23.76
C ALA A 42 -6.72 -2.29 23.38
N ALA A 43 -7.25 -3.50 23.59
CA ALA A 43 -8.66 -3.80 23.37
C ALA A 43 -9.58 -3.00 24.31
N GLY A 44 -9.22 -2.91 25.59
CA GLY A 44 -9.94 -2.12 26.58
C GLY A 44 -10.00 -0.63 26.21
N ILE A 45 -8.86 -0.03 25.84
CA ILE A 45 -8.79 1.35 25.36
C ILE A 45 -9.63 1.52 24.09
N GLY A 46 -9.54 0.59 23.14
CA GLY A 46 -10.31 0.64 21.90
C GLY A 46 -11.83 0.61 22.14
N VAL A 47 -12.30 -0.26 23.03
CA VAL A 47 -13.71 -0.36 23.42
C VAL A 47 -14.18 0.90 24.13
N LEU A 48 -13.40 1.40 25.09
CA LEU A 48 -13.74 2.63 25.83
C LEU A 48 -13.79 3.84 24.90
N LEU A 49 -12.83 3.97 23.99
CA LEU A 49 -12.80 5.05 23.00
C LEU A 49 -13.99 4.96 22.04
N CYS A 50 -14.32 3.76 21.55
CA CYS A 50 -15.50 3.55 20.72
C CYS A 50 -16.77 3.95 21.47
N ALA A 51 -16.98 3.44 22.68
CA ALA A 51 -18.14 3.76 23.50
C ALA A 51 -18.25 5.28 23.74
N TYR A 52 -17.14 5.94 24.09
CA TYR A 52 -17.07 7.38 24.28
C TYR A 52 -17.51 8.14 23.01
N VAL A 53 -16.98 7.78 21.85
CA VAL A 53 -17.29 8.46 20.58
C VAL A 53 -18.76 8.26 20.19
N PHE A 54 -19.30 7.05 20.34
CA PHE A 54 -20.71 6.77 20.06
C PHE A 54 -21.64 7.58 20.97
N VAL A 55 -21.33 7.68 22.26
CA VAL A 55 -22.16 8.40 23.24
C VAL A 55 -22.04 9.93 23.08
N ARG A 56 -20.84 10.46 22.80
CA ARG A 56 -20.58 11.92 22.83
C ARG A 56 -20.67 12.59 21.47
N HIS A 57 -20.37 11.88 20.40
CA HIS A 57 -20.32 12.45 19.04
C HIS A 57 -21.33 11.79 18.08
N GLY A 58 -22.03 10.74 18.52
CA GLY A 58 -23.09 10.08 17.77
C GLY A 58 -22.61 8.96 16.83
N ALA A 59 -23.55 8.40 16.07
CA ALA A 59 -23.32 7.18 15.28
C ALA A 59 -22.33 7.38 14.12
N LYS A 60 -22.36 8.53 13.43
CA LYS A 60 -21.49 8.81 12.27
C LYS A 60 -20.00 8.73 12.62
N PRO A 61 -19.46 9.53 13.59
CA PRO A 61 -18.06 9.43 13.97
C PRO A 61 -17.72 8.08 14.65
N GLY A 62 -18.68 7.45 15.34
CA GLY A 62 -18.50 6.10 15.88
C GLY A 62 -18.24 5.06 14.79
N VAL A 63 -19.04 5.07 13.71
CA VAL A 63 -18.85 4.17 12.56
C VAL A 63 -17.56 4.48 11.82
N LEU A 64 -17.19 5.75 11.64
CA LEU A 64 -15.90 6.13 11.03
C LEU A 64 -14.70 5.63 11.85
N LEU A 65 -14.78 5.69 13.18
CA LEU A 65 -13.75 5.13 14.07
C LEU A 65 -13.64 3.61 13.91
N LEU A 66 -14.77 2.90 13.84
CA LEU A 66 -14.78 1.45 13.60
C LEU A 66 -14.18 1.10 12.23
N LEU A 67 -14.53 1.84 11.18
CA LEU A 67 -13.95 1.67 9.84
C LEU A 67 -12.44 1.93 9.84
N GLY A 68 -11.98 3.00 10.49
CA GLY A 68 -10.54 3.30 10.62
C GLY A 68 -9.80 2.22 11.39
N THR A 69 -10.38 1.70 12.48
CA THR A 69 -9.81 0.61 13.27
C THR A 69 -9.74 -0.70 12.47
N GLY A 70 -10.81 -1.03 11.74
CA GLY A 70 -10.85 -2.19 10.85
C GLY A 70 -9.83 -2.09 9.71
N LEU A 71 -9.69 -0.91 9.11
CA LEU A 71 -8.67 -0.64 8.10
C LEU A 71 -7.26 -0.79 8.68
N GLY A 72 -7.00 -0.25 9.87
CA GLY A 72 -5.73 -0.41 10.58
C GLY A 72 -5.39 -1.87 10.86
N TYR A 73 -6.38 -2.66 11.33
CA TYR A 73 -6.23 -4.10 11.53
C TYR A 73 -5.91 -4.83 10.22
N ALA A 74 -6.61 -4.51 9.13
CA ALA A 74 -6.36 -5.09 7.82
C ALA A 74 -4.94 -4.76 7.31
N LEU A 75 -4.48 -3.52 7.45
CA LEU A 75 -3.13 -3.09 7.06
C LEU A 75 -2.05 -3.79 7.89
N PHE A 76 -2.26 -3.95 9.20
CA PHE A 76 -1.36 -4.68 10.08
C PHE A 76 -1.22 -6.15 9.66
N HIS A 77 -2.35 -6.83 9.43
CA HIS A 77 -2.38 -8.24 9.08
C HIS A 77 -1.79 -8.50 7.68
N SER A 78 -2.04 -7.59 6.74
CA SER A 78 -1.52 -7.71 5.36
C SER A 78 -0.07 -7.23 5.23
N ARG A 79 0.55 -6.66 6.28
CA ARG A 79 1.89 -6.05 6.26
C ARG A 79 2.07 -5.12 5.06
N PHE A 80 1.04 -4.34 4.78
CA PHE A 80 0.85 -3.67 3.51
C PHE A 80 1.70 -2.41 3.37
N GLY A 81 2.39 -2.26 2.25
CA GLY A 81 3.16 -1.04 1.96
C GLY A 81 3.42 -0.83 0.48
N PHE A 82 2.90 0.28 -0.07
CA PHE A 82 3.03 0.65 -1.49
C PHE A 82 4.49 0.66 -1.97
N THR A 83 5.37 1.37 -1.28
CA THR A 83 6.80 1.48 -1.63
C THR A 83 7.53 0.14 -1.61
N SER A 84 7.18 -0.74 -0.65
CA SER A 84 7.88 -2.01 -0.49
C SER A 84 7.64 -2.96 -1.67
N ALA A 85 6.42 -3.02 -2.20
CA ALA A 85 6.08 -3.86 -3.34
C ALA A 85 6.78 -3.38 -4.62
N TRP A 86 6.83 -2.07 -4.85
CA TRP A 86 7.56 -1.49 -5.98
C TRP A 86 9.06 -1.73 -5.87
N ARG A 87 9.64 -1.56 -4.68
CA ARG A 87 11.04 -1.86 -4.42
C ARG A 87 11.37 -3.34 -4.66
N GLN A 88 10.50 -4.26 -4.24
CA GLN A 88 10.67 -5.69 -4.52
C GLN A 88 10.64 -6.02 -6.02
N LEU A 89 9.75 -5.40 -6.78
CA LEU A 89 9.69 -5.58 -8.23
C LEU A 89 10.96 -5.05 -8.91
N VAL A 90 11.40 -3.85 -8.57
CA VAL A 90 12.56 -3.21 -9.23
C VAL A 90 13.87 -3.87 -8.83
N ALA A 91 14.07 -4.15 -7.54
CA ALA A 91 15.34 -4.66 -7.01
C ALA A 91 15.54 -6.16 -7.30
N VAL A 92 14.54 -7.00 -7.04
CA VAL A 92 14.67 -8.46 -7.16
C VAL A 92 13.75 -9.07 -8.22
N GLY A 93 12.86 -8.29 -8.85
CA GLY A 93 11.91 -8.81 -9.83
C GLY A 93 10.66 -9.43 -9.22
N ASN A 94 10.42 -9.29 -7.91
CA ASN A 94 9.26 -9.89 -7.26
C ASN A 94 8.03 -8.98 -7.36
N GLY A 95 7.08 -9.37 -8.21
CA GLY A 95 5.85 -8.63 -8.47
C GLY A 95 4.66 -9.03 -7.59
N THR A 96 4.84 -9.93 -6.61
CA THR A 96 3.72 -10.49 -5.82
C THR A 96 2.94 -9.40 -5.08
N GLY A 97 3.64 -8.48 -4.40
CA GLY A 97 3.00 -7.35 -3.73
C GLY A 97 2.30 -6.39 -4.68
N LEU A 98 2.88 -6.12 -5.85
CA LEU A 98 2.27 -5.22 -6.83
C LEU A 98 0.99 -5.81 -7.44
N ARG A 99 0.96 -7.12 -7.66
CA ARG A 99 -0.25 -7.85 -8.09
C ARG A 99 -1.34 -7.82 -7.02
N ALA A 100 -0.98 -7.88 -5.73
CA ALA A 100 -1.94 -7.68 -4.66
C ALA A 100 -2.50 -6.25 -4.65
N HIS A 101 -1.67 -5.23 -4.93
CA HIS A 101 -2.13 -3.84 -5.07
C HIS A 101 -3.10 -3.67 -6.23
N THR A 102 -2.87 -4.31 -7.39
CA THR A 102 -3.81 -4.22 -8.51
C THR A 102 -5.18 -4.82 -8.16
N LEU A 103 -5.22 -5.89 -7.37
CA LEU A 103 -6.48 -6.48 -6.90
C LEU A 103 -7.16 -5.56 -5.88
N LEU A 104 -6.42 -5.01 -4.93
CA LEU A 104 -6.93 -4.07 -3.92
C LEU A 104 -7.52 -2.83 -4.59
N LEU A 105 -6.77 -2.19 -5.50
CA LEU A 105 -7.21 -1.01 -6.22
C LEU A 105 -8.38 -1.31 -7.16
N GLY A 106 -8.36 -2.44 -7.86
CA GLY A 106 -9.44 -2.85 -8.77
C GLY A 106 -10.74 -3.14 -8.03
N THR A 107 -10.67 -3.83 -6.89
CA THR A 107 -11.82 -4.08 -6.03
C THR A 107 -12.37 -2.78 -5.47
N THR A 108 -11.50 -1.90 -4.98
CA THR A 108 -11.87 -0.58 -4.46
C THR A 108 -12.54 0.29 -5.53
N ALA A 109 -11.95 0.36 -6.72
CA ALA A 109 -12.52 1.09 -7.86
C ALA A 109 -13.91 0.55 -8.26
N THR A 110 -14.08 -0.77 -8.25
CA THR A 110 -15.37 -1.41 -8.57
C THR A 110 -16.42 -1.11 -7.51
N LEU A 111 -16.07 -1.21 -6.22
CA LEU A 111 -16.98 -0.85 -5.13
C LEU A 111 -17.37 0.63 -5.18
N PHE A 112 -16.43 1.55 -5.44
CA PHE A 112 -16.76 2.95 -5.61
C PHE A 112 -17.64 3.22 -6.83
N ALA A 113 -17.40 2.53 -7.96
CA ALA A 113 -18.26 2.64 -9.13
C ALA A 113 -19.70 2.20 -8.83
N LEU A 114 -19.89 1.14 -8.02
CA LEU A 114 -21.20 0.68 -7.57
C LEU A 114 -21.87 1.67 -6.61
N VAL A 115 -21.14 2.19 -5.62
CA VAL A 115 -21.66 3.17 -4.65
C VAL A 115 -22.05 4.48 -5.32
N LEU A 116 -21.20 5.01 -6.20
CA LEU A 116 -21.48 6.21 -7.00
C LEU A 116 -22.58 5.95 -8.06
N GLY A 117 -22.69 4.72 -8.54
CA GLY A 117 -23.71 4.27 -9.49
C GLY A 117 -25.11 4.26 -8.88
N THR A 118 -25.22 3.68 -7.68
CA THR A 118 -26.46 3.52 -6.91
C THR A 118 -26.85 4.75 -6.11
N GLY A 119 -25.91 5.67 -5.85
CA GLY A 119 -26.12 6.81 -4.96
C GLY A 119 -26.31 6.39 -3.50
N ALA A 120 -25.83 5.20 -3.12
CA ALA A 120 -25.98 4.63 -1.78
C ALA A 120 -25.21 5.45 -0.74
N GLY A 121 -25.88 6.46 -0.20
CA GLY A 121 -25.41 7.32 0.86
C GLY A 121 -25.48 6.69 2.25
N LEU A 122 -24.62 7.14 3.16
CA LEU A 122 -24.71 6.82 4.58
C LEU A 122 -24.86 8.12 5.36
N PHE A 123 -25.67 8.12 6.42
CA PHE A 123 -25.87 9.31 7.27
C PHE A 123 -26.35 10.55 6.49
N GLY A 124 -27.19 10.36 5.47
CA GLY A 124 -27.74 11.44 4.65
C GLY A 124 -26.76 12.09 3.68
N SER A 125 -25.55 11.55 3.50
CA SER A 125 -24.61 12.04 2.48
C SER A 125 -24.91 11.46 1.10
N THR A 126 -24.79 12.26 0.05
CA THR A 126 -24.83 11.78 -1.34
C THR A 126 -23.40 11.53 -1.82
N PRO A 127 -23.04 10.30 -2.24
CA PRO A 127 -21.73 10.01 -2.80
C PRO A 127 -21.50 10.86 -4.05
N ALA A 128 -20.41 11.63 -4.07
CA ALA A 128 -20.02 12.45 -5.22
C ALA A 128 -18.56 12.16 -5.59
N PRO A 129 -18.22 12.18 -6.89
CA PRO A 129 -16.83 12.09 -7.31
C PRO A 129 -16.07 13.35 -6.88
N SER A 130 -14.83 13.18 -6.45
CA SER A 130 -13.93 14.26 -6.07
C SER A 130 -12.68 14.20 -6.95
N ALA A 131 -12.34 15.31 -7.60
CA ALA A 131 -11.09 15.46 -8.32
C ALA A 131 -10.23 16.56 -7.67
N GLY A 132 -8.91 16.32 -7.65
CA GLY A 132 -7.93 17.31 -7.21
C GLY A 132 -7.24 17.98 -8.39
N PRO A 133 -6.74 19.22 -8.23
CA PRO A 133 -6.00 19.91 -9.28
C PRO A 133 -4.69 19.20 -9.61
N LEU A 134 -4.33 19.16 -10.88
CA LEU A 134 -3.08 18.57 -11.36
C LEU A 134 -2.09 19.71 -11.63
N GLY A 135 -1.29 20.05 -10.63
CA GLY A 135 -0.40 21.22 -10.71
C GLY A 135 1.03 20.98 -10.27
N VAL A 136 1.81 22.06 -10.34
CA VAL A 136 3.22 22.07 -9.94
C VAL A 136 3.37 21.70 -8.46
N GLY A 137 2.47 22.15 -7.60
CA GLY A 137 2.45 21.78 -6.18
C GLY A 137 2.31 20.27 -5.95
N LEU A 138 1.44 19.60 -6.70
CA LEU A 138 1.28 18.14 -6.66
C LEU A 138 2.59 17.43 -7.07
N LEU A 139 3.22 17.88 -8.16
CA LEU A 139 4.47 17.30 -8.65
C LEU A 139 5.59 17.46 -7.62
N ILE A 140 5.84 18.68 -7.16
CA ILE A 140 6.88 18.96 -6.15
C ILE A 140 6.59 18.14 -4.87
N GLY A 141 5.35 18.14 -4.41
CA GLY A 141 4.92 17.35 -3.24
C GLY A 141 5.17 15.86 -3.43
N ALA A 142 4.89 15.30 -4.60
CA ALA A 142 5.15 13.89 -4.91
C ALA A 142 6.65 13.55 -4.87
N PHE A 143 7.52 14.42 -5.39
CA PHE A 143 8.98 14.22 -5.32
C PHE A 143 9.51 14.31 -3.90
N VAL A 144 9.13 15.35 -3.14
CA VAL A 144 9.54 15.52 -1.74
C VAL A 144 9.03 14.35 -0.89
N PHE A 145 7.78 13.92 -1.10
CA PHE A 145 7.21 12.75 -0.44
C PHE A 145 7.97 11.47 -0.80
N ALA A 146 8.34 11.27 -2.07
CA ALA A 146 9.14 10.13 -2.49
C ALA A 146 10.53 10.10 -1.82
N ILE A 147 11.21 11.25 -1.73
CA ILE A 147 12.48 11.37 -1.00
C ILE A 147 12.28 11.00 0.48
N GLY A 148 11.23 11.54 1.12
CA GLY A 148 10.86 11.22 2.50
C GLY A 148 10.59 9.73 2.71
N MET A 149 9.89 9.07 1.80
CA MET A 149 9.65 7.63 1.86
C MET A 149 10.94 6.80 1.79
N GLN A 150 11.92 7.25 1.01
CA GLN A 150 13.22 6.58 0.89
C GLN A 150 14.05 6.75 2.16
N LEU A 151 14.08 7.95 2.73
CA LEU A 151 14.78 8.24 4.00
C LEU A 151 14.12 7.54 5.19
N GLY A 152 12.79 7.51 5.23
CA GLY A 152 12.00 6.88 6.29
C GLY A 152 11.85 5.37 6.16
N GLY A 153 12.26 4.78 5.03
CA GLY A 153 12.15 3.34 4.76
C GLY A 153 10.73 2.80 4.51
N ALA A 154 9.70 3.65 4.60
CA ALA A 154 8.29 3.29 4.48
C ALA A 154 7.43 4.41 3.87
N CYS A 155 6.30 4.03 3.27
CA CYS A 155 5.21 4.96 2.92
C CYS A 155 4.31 5.22 4.14
N ALA A 156 3.39 6.17 4.06
CA ALA A 156 2.45 6.49 5.15
C ALA A 156 1.73 5.25 5.73
N SER A 157 1.16 4.38 4.87
CA SER A 157 0.53 3.13 5.32
C SER A 157 1.53 2.16 5.95
N GLY A 158 2.74 2.09 5.39
CA GLY A 158 3.86 1.32 5.95
C GLY A 158 4.29 1.79 7.33
N THR A 159 4.38 3.10 7.52
CA THR A 159 4.76 3.75 8.77
C THR A 159 3.74 3.45 9.87
N LEU A 160 2.45 3.58 9.57
CA LEU A 160 1.37 3.33 10.54
C LEU A 160 1.36 1.88 11.04
N PHE A 161 1.42 0.89 10.14
CA PHE A 161 1.41 -0.50 10.59
C PHE A 161 2.73 -0.89 11.27
N ALA A 162 3.88 -0.39 10.80
CA ALA A 162 5.16 -0.72 11.39
C ALA A 162 5.27 -0.19 12.83
N VAL A 163 4.85 1.05 13.08
CA VAL A 163 4.71 1.58 14.44
C VAL A 163 3.70 0.77 15.25
N GLY A 164 2.55 0.43 14.67
CA GLY A 164 1.53 -0.42 15.31
C GLY A 164 2.04 -1.82 15.68
N SER A 165 3.04 -2.35 14.94
CA SER A 165 3.72 -3.61 15.24
C SER A 165 4.86 -3.50 16.26
N GLY A 166 5.10 -2.31 16.80
CA GLY A 166 6.11 -2.08 17.84
C GLY A 166 7.51 -1.78 17.30
N GLN A 167 7.66 -1.45 16.00
CA GLN A 167 8.96 -1.07 15.45
C GLN A 167 9.32 0.37 15.84
N SER A 168 10.11 0.50 16.90
CA SER A 168 10.52 1.81 17.45
C SER A 168 11.32 2.67 16.46
N SER A 169 12.07 2.07 15.53
CA SER A 169 12.87 2.80 14.54
C SER A 169 12.05 3.67 13.60
N ILE A 170 10.78 3.31 13.35
CA ILE A 170 9.88 4.03 12.43
C ILE A 170 9.06 5.12 13.16
N VAL A 171 9.13 5.19 14.49
CA VAL A 171 8.44 6.24 15.27
C VAL A 171 8.96 7.63 14.91
N LEU A 172 10.26 7.77 14.65
CA LEU A 172 10.85 9.04 14.20
C LEU A 172 10.31 9.44 12.81
N THR A 173 10.14 8.47 11.91
CA THR A 173 9.51 8.69 10.60
C THR A 173 8.05 9.13 10.77
N LEU A 174 7.30 8.51 11.69
CA LEU A 174 5.93 8.91 11.99
C LEU A 174 5.87 10.33 12.53
N PHE A 175 6.77 10.68 13.45
CA PHE A 175 6.85 12.03 14.00
C PHE A 175 7.12 13.06 12.89
N GLY A 176 8.14 12.82 12.05
CA GLY A 176 8.43 13.70 10.90
C GLY A 176 7.28 13.79 9.90
N PHE A 177 6.55 12.69 9.68
CA PHE A 177 5.36 12.68 8.83
C PHE A 177 4.23 13.54 9.41
N ILE A 178 3.96 13.43 10.72
CA ILE A 178 2.93 14.22 11.41
C ILE A 178 3.32 15.70 11.42
N THR A 179 4.55 16.03 11.84
CA THR A 179 5.00 17.42 11.91
C THR A 179 5.04 18.05 10.52
N GLY A 180 5.61 17.37 9.53
CA GLY A 180 5.70 17.84 8.15
C GLY A 180 4.33 18.02 7.48
N SER A 181 3.39 17.07 7.64
CA SER A 181 2.04 17.20 7.08
C SER A 181 1.22 18.29 7.76
N THR A 182 1.37 18.46 9.07
CA THR A 182 0.70 19.53 9.82
C THR A 182 1.26 20.90 9.43
N LEU A 183 2.58 21.00 9.30
CA LEU A 183 3.26 22.21 8.86
C LEU A 183 2.77 22.57 7.45
N ALA A 184 2.83 21.61 6.51
CA ALA A 184 2.36 21.82 5.16
C ALA A 184 0.87 22.22 5.07
N ALA A 185 0.01 21.63 5.90
CA ALA A 185 -1.39 22.04 5.98
C ALA A 185 -1.53 23.49 6.51
N TRP A 186 -0.70 23.88 7.47
CA TRP A 186 -0.71 25.24 8.02
C TRP A 186 -0.20 26.28 7.02
N GLN A 187 0.80 25.97 6.18
CA GLN A 187 1.25 26.87 5.12
C GLN A 187 0.61 26.62 3.75
N PHE A 188 -0.59 26.03 3.72
CA PHE A 188 -1.25 25.73 2.46
C PHE A 188 -1.39 26.94 1.53
N GLY A 189 -1.59 28.14 2.10
CA GLY A 189 -1.68 29.38 1.32
C GLY A 189 -0.38 29.82 0.62
N LEU A 190 0.80 29.30 0.99
CA LEU A 190 2.05 29.63 0.29
C LEU A 190 2.11 29.01 -1.11
N TRP A 191 1.37 27.93 -1.34
CA TRP A 191 1.44 27.15 -2.57
C TRP A 191 0.09 26.81 -3.18
N SER A 192 -1.00 27.37 -2.65
CA SER A 192 -2.34 27.23 -3.23
C SER A 192 -2.42 27.81 -4.63
N ASP A 193 -1.63 28.84 -4.91
CA ASP A 193 -1.73 29.64 -6.15
C ASP A 193 -0.71 29.19 -7.21
N LEU A 194 -0.02 28.06 -6.99
CA LEU A 194 0.89 27.52 -8.00
C LEU A 194 0.11 27.11 -9.25
N PRO A 195 0.71 27.20 -10.44
CA PRO A 195 0.09 26.78 -11.68
C PRO A 195 -0.42 25.34 -11.58
N ALA A 196 -1.72 25.18 -11.85
CA ALA A 196 -2.38 23.90 -11.84
C ALA A 196 -3.38 23.80 -12.99
N LEU A 197 -3.52 22.59 -13.52
CA LEU A 197 -4.61 22.25 -14.42
C LEU A 197 -5.88 22.03 -13.62
N ASP A 198 -7.00 22.40 -14.21
CA ASP A 198 -8.32 22.18 -13.63
C ASP A 198 -8.52 20.69 -13.31
N PRO A 199 -9.21 20.36 -12.22
CA PRO A 199 -9.51 18.97 -11.87
C PRO A 199 -10.31 18.29 -12.99
N VAL A 200 -9.70 17.35 -13.70
CA VAL A 200 -10.37 16.58 -14.76
C VAL A 200 -10.93 15.29 -14.20
N LEU A 201 -12.25 15.13 -14.27
CA LEU A 201 -12.93 13.88 -13.97
C LEU A 201 -13.04 13.05 -15.25
N LEU A 202 -12.41 11.87 -15.24
CA LEU A 202 -12.48 10.94 -16.37
C LEU A 202 -13.92 10.49 -16.65
N SER A 203 -14.75 10.39 -15.61
CA SER A 203 -16.17 10.03 -15.71
C SER A 203 -17.00 11.02 -16.53
N ASP A 204 -16.58 12.29 -16.63
CA ASP A 204 -17.29 13.32 -17.38
C ASP A 204 -17.04 13.18 -18.89
N HIS A 205 -15.93 12.54 -19.28
CA HIS A 205 -15.49 12.42 -20.67
C HIS A 205 -15.89 11.08 -21.30
N VAL A 206 -15.70 9.97 -20.57
CA VAL A 206 -15.96 8.60 -21.06
C VAL A 206 -17.14 7.92 -20.37
N GLY A 207 -17.87 8.66 -19.52
CA GLY A 207 -18.94 8.12 -18.70
C GLY A 207 -18.43 7.29 -17.52
N ARG A 208 -19.33 7.02 -16.56
CA ARG A 208 -19.01 6.25 -15.33
C ARG A 208 -18.51 4.83 -15.62
N PHE A 209 -19.12 4.16 -16.59
CA PHE A 209 -18.71 2.81 -16.98
C PHE A 209 -17.37 2.83 -17.73
N GLY A 210 -17.17 3.81 -18.63
CA GLY A 210 -15.91 3.97 -19.36
C GLY A 210 -14.74 4.29 -18.43
N SER A 211 -14.92 5.16 -17.44
CA SER A 211 -13.87 5.50 -16.48
C SER A 211 -13.48 4.30 -15.59
N TRP A 212 -14.46 3.50 -15.17
CA TRP A 212 -14.21 2.23 -14.49
C TRP A 212 -13.45 1.24 -15.40
N ALA A 213 -13.89 1.05 -16.64
CA ALA A 213 -13.27 0.14 -17.58
C ALA A 213 -11.81 0.53 -17.87
N VAL A 214 -11.53 1.82 -18.11
CA VAL A 214 -10.16 2.34 -18.29
C VAL A 214 -9.30 2.06 -17.06
N THR A 215 -9.85 2.26 -15.85
CA THR A 215 -9.13 1.98 -14.60
C THR A 215 -8.78 0.50 -14.47
N VAL A 216 -9.74 -0.39 -14.72
CA VAL A 216 -9.52 -1.85 -14.66
C VAL A 216 -8.52 -2.31 -15.71
N LEU A 217 -8.59 -1.78 -16.94
CA LEU A 217 -7.63 -2.08 -18.00
C LEU A 217 -6.22 -1.62 -17.66
N ALA A 218 -6.06 -0.42 -17.10
CA ALA A 218 -4.76 0.08 -16.65
C ALA A 218 -4.17 -0.82 -15.53
N LEU A 219 -4.99 -1.23 -14.57
CA LEU A 219 -4.56 -2.15 -13.50
C LEU A 219 -4.23 -3.55 -14.04
N ALA A 220 -4.98 -4.05 -15.02
CA ALA A 220 -4.69 -5.31 -15.70
C ALA A 220 -3.36 -5.25 -16.46
N ALA A 221 -3.05 -4.12 -17.10
CA ALA A 221 -1.76 -3.89 -17.74
C ALA A 221 -0.61 -3.90 -16.72
N VAL A 222 -0.77 -3.20 -15.58
CA VAL A 222 0.23 -3.23 -14.49
C VAL A 222 0.42 -4.65 -13.95
N TRP A 223 -0.66 -5.40 -13.74
CA TRP A 223 -0.58 -6.80 -13.29
C TRP A 223 0.17 -7.67 -14.30
N TRP A 224 -0.10 -7.49 -15.59
CA TRP A 224 0.54 -8.24 -16.66
C TRP A 224 2.04 -7.91 -16.76
N ILE A 225 2.41 -6.63 -16.70
CA ILE A 225 3.80 -6.18 -16.66
C ILE A 225 4.52 -6.78 -15.44
N ALA A 226 3.93 -6.69 -14.24
CA ALA A 226 4.50 -7.24 -13.03
C ALA A 226 4.73 -8.76 -13.14
N ARG A 227 3.76 -9.49 -13.72
CA ARG A 227 3.85 -10.93 -13.99
C ARG A 227 4.94 -11.24 -15.01
N ALA A 228 5.03 -10.48 -16.09
CA ALA A 228 6.04 -10.67 -17.14
C ALA A 228 7.46 -10.42 -16.61
N VAL A 229 7.65 -9.37 -15.81
CA VAL A 229 8.93 -9.08 -15.14
C VAL A 229 9.30 -10.21 -14.18
N GLN A 230 8.36 -10.67 -13.37
CA GLN A 230 8.59 -11.77 -12.42
C GLN A 230 8.91 -13.10 -13.13
N ALA A 231 8.22 -13.42 -14.22
CA ALA A 231 8.49 -14.61 -15.01
C ALA A 231 9.88 -14.56 -15.69
N ARG A 232 10.33 -13.37 -16.11
CA ARG A 232 11.66 -13.18 -16.73
C ARG A 232 12.79 -13.19 -15.71
N ARG A 233 12.58 -12.62 -14.51
CA ARG A 233 13.62 -12.50 -13.47
C ARG A 233 13.68 -13.68 -12.52
N ASN A 234 12.64 -14.53 -12.48
CA ASN A 234 12.51 -15.72 -11.64
C ASN A 234 13.02 -15.51 -10.19
N PRO A 235 12.42 -14.56 -9.45
CA PRO A 235 12.89 -14.20 -8.11
C PRO A 235 12.75 -15.35 -7.11
N PRO A 236 13.55 -15.36 -6.03
CA PRO A 236 13.37 -16.29 -4.94
C PRO A 236 11.94 -16.17 -4.35
N PRO A 237 11.34 -17.29 -3.93
CA PRO A 237 10.04 -17.26 -3.27
C PRO A 237 10.10 -16.39 -2.00
N VAL A 238 9.03 -15.65 -1.76
CA VAL A 238 8.88 -14.90 -0.51
C VAL A 238 8.83 -15.88 0.66
N SER A 239 9.51 -15.55 1.76
CA SER A 239 9.38 -16.32 2.99
C SER A 239 7.91 -16.32 3.43
N ALA A 240 7.40 -17.49 3.78
CA ALA A 240 6.05 -17.59 4.32
C ALA A 240 6.02 -16.89 5.69
N PRO A 241 5.09 -15.95 5.93
CA PRO A 241 4.98 -15.30 7.23
C PRO A 241 4.66 -16.36 8.30
N PRO A 242 5.18 -16.20 9.53
CA PRO A 242 4.81 -17.08 10.63
C PRO A 242 3.29 -17.09 10.79
N SER A 243 2.67 -18.27 10.66
CA SER A 243 1.21 -18.38 10.70
C SER A 243 0.74 -19.26 11.84
N ALA A 244 -0.40 -18.92 12.42
CA ALA A 244 -1.04 -19.75 13.43
C ALA A 244 -1.62 -21.04 12.81
N ARG A 245 -1.58 -22.15 13.57
CA ARG A 245 -2.20 -23.43 13.15
C ARG A 245 -3.72 -23.36 13.38
N GLY A 246 -4.50 -23.70 12.34
CA GLY A 246 -5.96 -23.68 12.35
C GLY A 246 -6.55 -22.46 11.63
N THR A 247 -7.66 -22.66 10.90
CA THR A 247 -8.31 -21.64 10.06
C THR A 247 -8.72 -20.39 10.83
N TRP A 248 -9.36 -20.57 12.00
CA TRP A 248 -9.77 -19.45 12.86
C TRP A 248 -8.60 -18.69 13.47
N ALA A 249 -7.58 -19.42 13.93
CA ALA A 249 -6.38 -18.81 14.49
C ALA A 249 -5.62 -18.00 13.43
N ARG A 250 -5.60 -18.45 12.17
CA ARG A 250 -4.99 -17.74 11.04
C ARG A 250 -5.70 -16.42 10.73
N VAL A 251 -7.04 -16.42 10.71
CA VAL A 251 -7.83 -15.19 10.47
C VAL A 251 -7.60 -14.12 11.55
N VAL A 252 -7.44 -14.55 12.80
CA VAL A 252 -7.28 -13.64 13.95
C VAL A 252 -5.83 -13.23 14.19
N ARG A 253 -4.84 -14.07 13.82
CA ARG A 253 -3.43 -13.87 14.21
C ARG A 253 -2.45 -13.69 13.06
N GLY A 254 -2.82 -14.06 11.84
CA GLY A 254 -1.90 -14.24 10.71
C GLY A 254 -1.46 -15.68 10.62
#